data_AF-A0A946HNY5-F1
#
_entry.id   AF-A0A946HNY5-F1
#
_cell.length_a   1.000
_cell.length_b   1.000
_cell.length_c   1.000
_cell.angle_alpha   90.00
_cell.angle_beta   90.00
_cell.angle_gamma   90.00
#
_symmetry.space_group_name_H-M   'P 1'
#
loop_
_entity.id
_entity.type
_entity.pdbx_description
1 polymer ?
#
loop_
_entity_poly.entity_id
_entity_poly.type
_entity_poly.pdbx_seq_one_letter_code
_entity_poly.pdbx_strand_id
1 'polypeptide(L)'
;MLTKSYKLLLLIFLSLSSFSTFGQVHRTDQIEVELLSETTNVVPGETLWLAIRLKPIEHWHTYWKFGGDSGEATSTSEWRLPSGASAGEIEWPIPEWTPFPGSDLV
;
A
#
# COMPACT_ATOMS: atom_id res chain seq x y z
N MET A 1 21.71 35.56 -31.70
CA MET A 1 22.14 34.19 -31.33
C MET A 1 21.88 33.82 -29.86
N LEU A 2 21.63 34.76 -28.94
CA LEU A 2 21.37 34.46 -27.50
C LEU A 2 20.04 33.73 -27.19
N THR A 3 19.06 33.73 -28.10
CA THR A 3 17.71 33.18 -27.83
C THR A 3 17.60 31.66 -27.98
N LYS A 4 18.57 31.00 -28.63
CA LYS A 4 18.59 29.52 -28.72
C LYS A 4 19.11 28.87 -27.44
N SER A 5 20.03 29.52 -26.74
CA SER A 5 20.70 28.97 -25.55
C SER A 5 19.79 28.87 -24.34
N TYR A 6 18.90 29.85 -24.11
CA TYR A 6 17.93 29.76 -23.00
C TYR A 6 16.87 28.67 -23.27
N LYS A 7 16.43 28.49 -24.53
CA LYS A 7 15.49 27.42 -24.90
C LYS A 7 16.10 26.04 -24.70
N LEU A 8 17.39 25.88 -25.03
CA LEU A 8 18.12 24.64 -24.82
C LEU A 8 18.30 24.33 -23.32
N LEU A 9 18.63 25.35 -22.51
CA LEU A 9 18.70 25.22 -21.06
C LEU A 9 17.33 24.89 -20.44
N LEU A 10 16.24 25.49 -20.94
CA LEU A 10 14.87 25.19 -20.49
C LEU A 10 14.45 23.75 -20.82
N LEU A 11 14.83 23.24 -21.99
CA LEU A 11 14.56 21.86 -22.41
C LEU A 11 15.35 20.84 -21.58
N ILE A 12 16.62 21.14 -21.25
CA ILE A 12 17.43 20.29 -20.37
C ILE A 12 16.83 20.28 -18.96
N PHE A 13 16.45 21.43 -18.43
CA PHE A 13 15.82 21.54 -17.11
C PHE A 13 14.48 20.78 -17.05
N LEU A 14 13.70 20.80 -18.13
CA LEU A 14 12.45 20.03 -18.22
C LEU A 14 12.69 18.50 -18.31
N SER A 15 13.82 18.07 -18.88
CA SER A 15 14.17 16.65 -19.03
C SER A 15 14.68 15.99 -17.75
N LEU A 16 15.15 16.76 -16.76
CA LEU A 16 15.65 16.24 -15.48
C LEU A 16 14.54 15.98 -14.45
N SER A 17 13.28 16.29 -14.76
CA SER A 17 12.14 16.04 -13.88
C SER A 17 11.70 14.58 -13.96
N SER A 18 12.54 13.65 -13.50
CA SER A 18 12.10 12.27 -13.25
C SER A 18 11.24 12.27 -11.98
N PHE A 19 9.93 12.16 -12.16
CA PHE A 19 9.01 11.97 -11.04
C PHE A 19 9.08 10.51 -10.59
N SER A 20 9.68 10.27 -9.42
CA SER A 20 9.48 9.00 -8.72
C SER A 20 8.10 9.02 -8.08
N THR A 21 7.23 8.09 -8.49
CA THR A 21 5.96 7.85 -7.82
C THR A 21 6.17 6.82 -6.73
N PHE A 22 5.75 7.13 -5.52
CA PHE A 22 5.68 6.19 -4.40
C PHE A 22 4.22 5.77 -4.18
N GLY A 23 4.03 4.72 -3.37
CA GLY A 23 2.69 4.36 -2.89
C GLY A 23 2.06 5.53 -2.15
N GLN A 24 0.79 5.80 -2.41
CA GLN A 24 0.07 6.82 -1.65
C GLN A 24 -0.16 6.30 -0.23
N VAL A 25 0.28 7.06 0.78
CA VAL A 25 -0.11 6.83 2.16
C VAL A 25 -1.49 7.44 2.39
N HIS A 26 -2.45 6.62 2.77
CA HIS A 26 -3.73 7.08 3.28
C HIS A 26 -3.66 7.15 4.81
N ARG A 27 -4.12 8.26 5.39
CA ARG A 27 -4.05 8.49 6.83
C ARG A 27 -5.38 8.98 7.35
N THR A 28 -5.84 8.34 8.42
CA THR A 28 -6.93 8.82 9.28
C THR A 28 -6.37 9.20 10.65
N ASP A 29 -7.24 9.59 11.58
CA ASP A 29 -6.83 9.85 12.96
C ASP A 29 -6.38 8.57 13.68
N GLN A 30 -6.84 7.39 13.24
CA GLN A 30 -6.61 6.10 13.90
C GLN A 30 -5.55 5.23 13.23
N ILE A 31 -5.37 5.32 11.91
CA ILE A 31 -4.50 4.40 11.17
C ILE A 31 -3.90 5.03 9.91
N GLU A 32 -2.64 4.69 9.64
CA GLU A 32 -2.02 4.85 8.33
C GLU A 32 -2.09 3.54 7.53
N VAL A 33 -2.47 3.65 6.27
CA VAL A 33 -2.57 2.53 5.32
C VAL A 33 -1.72 2.86 4.09
N GLU A 34 -0.88 1.93 3.68
CA GLU A 34 -0.04 2.06 2.49
C GLU A 34 0.06 0.72 1.75
N LEU A 35 0.11 0.76 0.42
CA LEU A 35 0.45 -0.40 -0.39
C LEU A 35 1.94 -0.36 -0.74
N LEU A 36 2.67 -1.39 -0.32
CA LEU A 36 4.10 -1.53 -0.55
C LEU A 36 4.34 -2.62 -1.60
N SER A 37 5.25 -2.36 -2.54
CA SER A 37 5.68 -3.36 -3.51
C SER A 37 6.95 -4.05 -3.02
N GLU A 38 7.03 -5.37 -3.19
CA GLU A 38 8.25 -6.15 -2.93
C GLU A 38 9.42 -5.68 -3.81
N THR A 39 9.14 -5.29 -5.05
CA THR A 39 10.13 -4.85 -6.04
C THR A 39 9.61 -3.69 -6.87
N THR A 40 10.52 -2.92 -7.45
CA THR A 40 10.19 -1.85 -8.42
C THR A 40 10.08 -2.36 -9.85
N ASN A 41 10.44 -3.62 -10.10
CA ASN A 41 10.45 -4.22 -11.43
C ASN A 41 9.36 -5.30 -11.54
N VAL A 42 8.53 -5.21 -12.59
CA VAL A 42 7.49 -6.21 -12.86
C VAL A 42 7.94 -7.09 -14.02
N VAL A 43 7.93 -8.41 -13.81
CA VAL A 43 8.30 -9.40 -14.81
C VAL A 43 7.03 -10.10 -15.33
N PRO A 44 6.77 -10.10 -16.65
CA PRO A 44 5.61 -10.78 -17.21
C PRO A 44 5.57 -12.28 -16.88
N GLY A 45 4.42 -12.77 -16.43
CA GLY A 45 4.22 -14.18 -16.09
C GLY A 45 4.66 -14.58 -14.67
N GLU A 46 5.29 -13.67 -13.92
CA GLU A 46 5.67 -13.90 -12.53
C GLU A 46 4.65 -13.32 -11.55
N THR A 47 4.66 -13.85 -10.32
CA THR A 47 3.88 -13.29 -9.21
C THR A 47 4.67 -12.16 -8.54
N LEU A 48 4.03 -11.01 -8.39
CA LEU A 48 4.55 -9.88 -7.62
C LEU A 48 3.82 -9.82 -6.27
N TRP A 49 4.58 -9.71 -5.19
CA TRP A 49 3.99 -9.48 -3.87
C TRP A 49 3.80 -8.00 -3.59
N LEU A 50 2.59 -7.68 -3.10
CA LEU A 50 2.26 -6.38 -2.52
C LEU A 50 1.87 -6.59 -1.06
N ALA A 51 2.33 -5.69 -0.19
CA ALA A 51 1.96 -5.69 1.22
C ALA A 51 1.02 -4.52 1.51
N ILE A 52 -0.06 -4.80 2.26
CA ILE A 52 -0.91 -3.78 2.85
C ILE A 52 -0.30 -3.43 4.22
N ARG A 53 0.44 -2.32 4.30
CA ARG A 53 0.98 -1.86 5.58
C ARG A 53 -0.11 -1.13 6.35
N LEU A 54 -0.45 -1.67 7.51
CA LEU A 54 -1.39 -1.11 8.46
C LEU A 54 -0.61 -0.63 9.69
N LYS A 55 -0.61 0.67 9.95
CA LYS A 55 0.09 1.27 11.09
C LYS A 55 -0.91 2.03 11.98
N PRO A 56 -1.52 1.34 12.96
CA PRO A 56 -2.49 1.96 13.86
C PRO A 56 -1.80 2.85 14.90
N ILE A 57 -2.57 3.75 15.51
CA ILE A 57 -2.16 4.45 16.73
C ILE A 57 -2.16 3.49 17.94
N GLU A 58 -1.56 3.94 19.03
CA GLU A 58 -1.52 3.18 20.28
C GLU A 58 -2.94 2.79 20.76
N HIS A 59 -3.08 1.55 21.23
CA HIS A 59 -4.34 0.93 21.68
C HIS A 59 -5.46 0.81 20.63
N TRP A 60 -5.20 1.14 19.36
CA TRP A 60 -6.13 0.91 18.27
C TRP A 60 -5.69 -0.31 17.45
N HIS A 61 -6.66 -1.08 16.95
CA HIS A 61 -6.41 -2.25 16.11
C HIS A 61 -7.49 -2.38 15.04
N THR A 62 -7.18 -3.15 14.00
CA THR A 62 -8.15 -3.63 13.01
C THR A 62 -8.19 -5.14 13.04
N TYR A 63 -9.13 -5.74 12.31
CA TYR A 63 -9.43 -7.15 12.42
C TYR A 63 -8.65 -8.01 11.43
N TRP A 64 -8.26 -9.17 11.94
CA TRP A 64 -7.72 -10.27 11.16
C TRP A 64 -8.82 -11.00 10.37
N LYS A 65 -8.44 -12.00 9.56
CA LYS A 65 -9.36 -12.83 8.76
C LYS A 65 -10.58 -13.32 9.54
N PHE A 66 -10.41 -13.64 10.83
CA PHE A 66 -11.50 -14.00 11.74
C PHE A 66 -11.63 -12.93 12.84
N GLY A 67 -12.42 -11.89 12.58
CA GLY A 67 -12.58 -10.72 13.46
C GLY A 67 -13.48 -10.90 14.69
N GLY A 68 -13.90 -12.12 15.01
CA GLY A 68 -14.88 -12.40 16.07
C GLY A 68 -16.29 -11.91 15.71
N ASP A 69 -17.13 -11.67 16.73
CA ASP A 69 -18.56 -11.34 16.55
C ASP A 69 -18.82 -9.93 15.97
N SER A 70 -17.88 -9.00 16.13
CA SER A 70 -18.09 -7.58 15.77
C SER A 70 -17.09 -7.04 14.76
N GLY A 71 -16.13 -7.86 14.32
CA GLY A 71 -15.06 -7.44 13.43
C GLY A 71 -15.23 -7.87 11.99
N GLU A 72 -14.93 -6.98 11.06
CA GLU A 72 -14.85 -7.30 9.63
C GLU A 72 -13.39 -7.40 9.19
N ALA A 73 -13.07 -8.49 8.48
CA ALA A 73 -11.75 -8.69 7.94
C ALA A 73 -11.36 -7.56 6.98
N THR A 74 -10.13 -7.06 7.12
CA THR A 74 -9.53 -6.17 6.12
C THR A 74 -9.66 -6.78 4.74
N SER A 75 -10.14 -6.00 3.78
CA SER A 75 -10.34 -6.43 2.40
C SER A 75 -9.83 -5.40 1.41
N THR A 76 -9.52 -5.84 0.20
CA THR A 76 -9.18 -4.97 -0.93
C THR A 76 -10.17 -5.21 -2.06
N SER A 77 -10.64 -4.12 -2.66
CA SER A 77 -11.53 -4.14 -3.82
C SER A 77 -11.06 -3.12 -4.85
N GLU A 78 -11.69 -3.11 -6.02
CA GLU A 78 -11.49 -2.08 -7.05
C GLU A 78 -10.07 -1.93 -7.60
N TRP A 79 -9.34 -3.05 -7.68
CA TRP A 79 -8.01 -3.10 -8.29
C TRP A 79 -8.01 -2.57 -9.73
N ARG A 80 -7.12 -1.62 -10.02
CA ARG A 80 -6.81 -1.15 -11.38
C ARG A 80 -5.50 -1.79 -11.82
N LEU A 81 -5.60 -2.86 -12.61
CA LEU A 81 -4.46 -3.66 -13.05
C LEU A 81 -4.25 -3.53 -14.56
N PRO A 82 -3.00 -3.69 -15.03
CA PRO A 82 -2.73 -3.81 -16.46
C PRO A 82 -3.39 -5.07 -17.04
N SER A 83 -3.60 -5.08 -18.36
CA SER A 83 -4.18 -6.24 -19.04
C SER A 83 -3.35 -7.51 -18.80
N GLY A 84 -4.01 -8.61 -18.49
CA GLY A 84 -3.38 -9.90 -18.20
C GLY A 84 -2.92 -10.11 -16.76
N ALA A 85 -3.03 -9.08 -15.90
CA ALA A 85 -2.77 -9.22 -14.47
C ALA A 85 -4.06 -9.45 -13.66
N SER A 86 -3.92 -10.15 -12.54
CA SER A 86 -4.99 -10.41 -11.56
C SER A 86 -4.45 -10.26 -10.15
N ALA A 87 -5.24 -9.68 -9.24
CA ALA A 87 -4.91 -9.68 -7.81
C ALA A 87 -5.32 -11.03 -7.20
N GLY A 88 -4.43 -11.60 -6.39
CA GLY A 88 -4.72 -12.80 -5.59
C GLY A 88 -5.50 -12.48 -4.31
N GLU A 89 -5.75 -13.51 -3.50
CA GLU A 89 -6.29 -13.34 -2.15
C GLU A 89 -5.26 -12.70 -1.21
N ILE A 90 -5.74 -12.10 -0.12
CA ILE A 90 -4.86 -11.58 0.94
C ILE A 90 -4.27 -12.77 1.69
N GLU A 91 -2.95 -12.85 1.71
CA GLU A 91 -2.20 -13.72 2.60
C GLU A 91 -2.07 -13.07 3.97
N TRP A 92 -2.49 -13.79 5.02
CA TRP A 92 -2.61 -13.23 6.36
C TRP A 92 -1.45 -13.65 7.26
N PRO A 93 -0.71 -12.71 7.88
CA PRO A 93 0.26 -13.07 8.90
C PRO A 93 -0.44 -13.62 10.15
N ILE A 94 0.32 -14.28 11.02
CA ILE A 94 -0.17 -14.71 12.33
C ILE A 94 -0.59 -13.45 13.12
N PRO A 95 -1.82 -13.40 13.65
CA PRO A 95 -2.32 -12.23 14.37
C PRO A 95 -1.77 -12.17 15.80
N GLU A 96 -1.88 -11.00 16.40
CA GLU A 96 -1.84 -10.86 17.86
C GLU A 96 -3.27 -11.01 18.41
N TRP A 97 -3.42 -11.81 19.46
CA TRP A 97 -4.72 -12.03 20.07
C TRP A 97 -5.02 -10.93 21.10
N THR A 98 -6.14 -10.22 20.91
CA THR A 98 -6.59 -9.19 21.82
C THR A 98 -7.64 -9.77 22.78
N PRO A 99 -7.39 -9.80 24.10
CA PRO A 99 -8.36 -10.29 25.06
C PRO A 99 -9.65 -9.52 25.05
N PHE A 100 -10.76 -10.24 25.20
CA PHE A 100 -12.05 -9.60 25.42
C PHE A 100 -12.03 -8.91 26.79
N PRO A 101 -12.41 -7.62 26.87
CA PRO A 101 -12.40 -6.90 28.15
C PRO A 101 -13.23 -7.62 29.21
N GLY A 102 -12.58 -8.02 30.31
CA GLY A 102 -13.23 -8.71 31.43
C GLY A 102 -13.37 -10.24 31.28
N SER A 103 -12.70 -10.87 30.30
CA SER A 103 -12.59 -12.33 30.22
C SER A 103 -11.16 -12.81 30.49
N ASP A 104 -11.00 -13.86 31.29
CA ASP A 104 -9.74 -14.59 31.45
C ASP A 104 -9.52 -15.67 30.37
N LEU A 105 -10.42 -15.72 29.39
CA LEU A 105 -10.28 -16.60 28.24
C LEU A 105 -9.20 -16.03 27.33
N VAL A 106 -8.37 -16.92 26.79
CA VAL A 106 -7.39 -16.66 25.73
C VAL A 106 -7.83 -17.41 24.48
#